data_AF-A0A535HL02-F1
#
_entry.id   AF-A0A535HL02-F1
#
_cell.length_a   1.000
_cell.length_b   1.000
_cell.length_c   1.000
_cell.angle_alpha   90.00
_cell.angle_beta   90.00
_cell.angle_gamma   90.00
#
_symmetry.space_group_name_H-M   'P 1'
#
loop_
_entity.id
_entity.type
_entity.pdbx_description
1 polymer ?
#
loop_
_entity_poly.entity_id
_entity_poly.type
_entity_poly.pdbx_seq_one_letter_code
_entity_poly.pdbx_strand_id
1 'polypeptide(L)'
;QPLGLVHGGVFAAIAETAASLGASLSARTREPGAFCVGLENHTTFLRATRVGAELELEARPLHAGRRTQAWSVVVRDRGRDREVALSTVRLMVVRPGEI
;
A
#
# COMPACT_ATOMS: atom_id res chain seq x y z
N GLN A 1 20.26 -2.46 3.91
CA GLN A 1 21.03 -3.57 3.28
C GLN A 1 22.50 -3.15 3.12
N PRO A 2 23.45 -4.09 3.06
CA PRO A 2 24.90 -3.81 3.05
C PRO A 2 25.38 -2.82 1.97
N LEU A 3 24.60 -2.65 0.90
CA LEU A 3 24.93 -1.82 -0.26
C LEU A 3 24.40 -0.38 -0.18
N GLY A 4 23.87 0.06 0.98
CA GLY A 4 23.27 1.40 1.12
C GLY A 4 21.97 1.60 0.34
N LEU A 5 21.32 0.52 -0.08
CA LEU A 5 20.03 0.51 -0.77
C LEU A 5 18.88 0.25 0.20
N VAL A 6 17.72 0.82 -0.13
CA VAL A 6 16.45 0.53 0.51
C VAL A 6 16.10 -0.94 0.26
N HIS A 7 15.80 -1.67 1.33
CA HIS A 7 15.40 -3.07 1.23
C HIS A 7 14.02 -3.19 0.57
N GLY A 8 13.81 -4.16 -0.31
CA GLY A 8 12.54 -4.37 -1.01
C GLY A 8 11.31 -4.44 -0.08
N GLY A 9 11.46 -5.14 1.05
CA GLY A 9 10.45 -5.21 2.11
C GLY A 9 10.01 -3.86 2.71
N VAL A 10 10.84 -2.81 2.62
CA VAL A 10 10.41 -1.45 3.02
C VAL A 10 9.31 -0.98 2.07
N PHE A 11 9.51 -1.09 0.76
CA PHE A 11 8.50 -0.72 -0.24
C PHE A 11 7.20 -1.51 -0.05
N ALA A 12 7.31 -2.83 0.15
CA ALA A 12 6.14 -3.67 0.41
C ALA A 12 5.37 -3.23 1.66
N ALA A 13 6.07 -2.96 2.77
CA ALA A 13 5.46 -2.55 4.03
C ALA A 13 4.78 -1.18 3.97
N ILE A 14 5.44 -0.18 3.36
CA ILE A 14 4.86 1.17 3.22
C ILE A 14 3.68 1.14 2.24
N ALA A 15 3.73 0.33 1.18
CA ALA A 15 2.62 0.14 0.27
C ALA A 15 1.43 -0.55 0.95
N GLU A 16 1.69 -1.59 1.75
CA GLU A 16 0.66 -2.25 2.56
C GLU A 16 -0.05 -1.25 3.48
N THR A 17 0.73 -0.38 4.11
CA THR A 17 0.22 0.66 5.02
C THR A 17 -0.69 1.63 4.27
N ALA A 18 -0.23 2.19 3.14
CA ALA A 18 -0.99 3.14 2.35
C ALA A 18 -2.29 2.54 1.79
N ALA A 19 -2.22 1.31 1.25
CA ALA A 19 -3.39 0.58 0.77
C ALA A 19 -4.38 0.28 1.90
N SER A 20 -3.91 -0.17 3.07
CA SER A 20 -4.75 -0.48 4.23
C SER A 20 -5.47 0.75 4.77
N LEU A 21 -4.79 1.90 4.82
CA LEU A 21 -5.40 3.17 5.19
C LEU A 21 -6.50 3.58 4.20
N GLY A 22 -6.19 3.60 2.90
CA GLY A 22 -7.16 3.95 1.86
C GLY A 22 -8.38 3.01 1.85
N ALA A 23 -8.13 1.70 1.93
CA ALA A 23 -9.18 0.68 1.94
C ALA A 23 -10.07 0.80 3.18
N SER A 24 -9.49 1.02 4.36
CA SER A 24 -10.25 1.18 5.60
C SER A 24 -11.08 2.45 5.59
N LEU A 25 -10.53 3.58 5.12
CA LEU A 25 -11.29 4.82 4.95
C LEU A 25 -12.46 4.64 3.98
N SER A 26 -12.20 3.99 2.83
CA SER A 26 -13.23 3.61 1.86
C SER A 26 -14.32 2.73 2.47
N ALA A 27 -13.97 1.71 3.26
CA ALA A 27 -14.94 0.84 3.94
C ALA A 27 -15.83 1.63 4.92
N ARG A 28 -15.23 2.54 5.70
CA ARG A 28 -15.94 3.35 6.69
C ARG A 28 -16.97 4.32 6.10
N THR A 29 -16.83 4.70 4.83
CA THR A 29 -17.86 5.50 4.13
C THR A 29 -19.20 4.76 4.03
N ARG A 30 -19.19 3.43 4.08
CA ARG A 30 -20.39 2.58 3.96
C ARG A 30 -20.83 2.01 5.30
N GLU A 31 -19.88 1.68 6.15
CA GLU A 31 -20.13 1.01 7.43
C GLU A 31 -19.21 1.60 8.52
N PRO A 32 -19.72 2.49 9.37
CA PRO A 32 -18.93 3.07 10.44
C PRO A 32 -18.29 2.00 11.34
N GLY A 33 -16.98 2.09 11.54
CA GLY A 33 -16.20 1.14 12.32
C GLY A 33 -15.64 -0.05 11.54
N ALA A 34 -15.99 -0.22 10.26
CA ALA A 34 -15.33 -1.20 9.41
C ALA A 34 -13.85 -0.85 9.18
N PHE A 35 -13.01 -1.85 8.99
CA PHE A 35 -11.60 -1.68 8.63
C PHE A 35 -11.17 -2.76 7.63
N CYS A 36 -9.93 -2.69 7.15
CA CYS A 36 -9.39 -3.65 6.19
C CYS A 36 -8.16 -4.35 6.74
N VAL A 37 -8.03 -5.64 6.43
CA VAL A 37 -6.85 -6.46 6.72
C VAL A 37 -6.25 -7.00 5.42
N GLY A 38 -4.92 -7.00 5.34
CA GLY A 38 -4.19 -7.48 4.16
C GLY A 38 -4.39 -8.98 3.92
N LEU A 39 -4.57 -9.36 2.65
CA LEU A 39 -4.63 -10.75 2.19
C LEU A 39 -3.43 -11.12 1.33
N GLU A 40 -3.02 -10.21 0.45
CA GLU A 40 -1.81 -10.35 -0.37
C GLU A 40 -1.24 -8.99 -0.71
N ASN A 41 0.07 -8.97 -0.93
CA ASN A 41 0.81 -7.82 -1.42
C ASN A 41 1.79 -8.28 -2.49
N HIS A 42 1.51 -7.91 -3.73
CA HIS A 42 2.43 -8.10 -4.83
C HIS A 42 3.15 -6.79 -5.12
N THR A 43 4.43 -6.71 -4.74
CA THR A 43 5.27 -5.53 -4.97
C THR A 43 6.35 -5.82 -6.00
N THR A 44 6.43 -4.99 -7.03
CA THR A 44 7.50 -4.98 -8.03
C THR A 44 8.47 -3.83 -7.75
N PHE A 45 9.76 -4.15 -7.63
CA PHE A 45 10.83 -3.16 -7.49
C PHE A 45 11.30 -2.72 -8.87
N LEU A 46 10.97 -1.50 -9.26
CA LEU A 46 11.27 -0.98 -10.59
C LEU A 46 12.70 -0.46 -10.67
N ARG A 47 13.19 0.17 -9.60
CA ARG A 47 14.50 0.84 -9.56
C ARG A 47 15.14 0.74 -8.19
N ALA A 48 16.48 0.72 -8.18
CA ALA A 48 17.25 0.82 -6.94
C ALA A 48 17.15 2.22 -6.33
N THR A 49 16.91 2.28 -5.02
CA THR A 49 16.79 3.52 -4.25
C THR A 49 17.79 3.52 -3.11
N ARG A 50 18.44 4.66 -2.87
CA ARG A 50 19.42 4.82 -1.79
C ARG A 50 18.70 5.06 -0.46
N VAL A 51 19.26 4.55 0.63
CA VAL A 51 18.81 4.91 1.98
C VAL A 51 18.88 6.42 2.15
N GLY A 52 17.85 7.01 2.78
CA GLY A 52 17.70 8.45 2.95
C GLY A 52 16.93 9.15 1.82
N ALA A 53 16.47 8.44 0.79
CA ALA A 53 15.57 9.00 -0.20
C ALA A 53 14.21 9.37 0.44
N GLU A 54 13.65 10.50 0.02
CA GLU A 54 12.29 10.89 0.36
C GLU A 54 11.31 10.17 -0.59
N LEU A 55 10.43 9.35 -0.02
CA LEU A 55 9.48 8.54 -0.77
C LEU A 55 8.08 9.11 -0.65
N GLU A 56 7.44 9.35 -1.78
CA GLU A 56 6.02 9.69 -1.89
C GLU A 56 5.24 8.43 -2.32
N LEU A 57 4.06 8.23 -1.72
CA LEU A 57 3.20 7.10 -2.01
C LEU A 57 1.84 7.59 -2.49
N GLU A 58 1.35 6.99 -3.56
CA GLU A 58 0.00 7.23 -4.04
C GLU A 58 -0.78 5.91 -4.09
N ALA A 59 -1.76 5.77 -3.20
CA ALA A 59 -2.67 4.63 -3.17
C ALA A 59 -3.98 4.95 -3.87
N ARG A 60 -4.33 4.16 -4.89
CA ARG A 60 -5.58 4.29 -5.66
C ARG A 60 -6.39 2.99 -5.61
N PRO A 61 -7.72 3.06 -5.44
CA PRO A 61 -8.55 1.87 -5.49
C PRO A 61 -8.60 1.33 -6.93
N LEU A 62 -8.24 0.06 -7.11
CA LEU A 62 -8.52 -0.68 -8.35
C LEU A 62 -9.92 -1.30 -8.28
N HIS A 63 -10.30 -1.78 -7.09
CA HIS A 63 -11.62 -2.32 -6.79
C HIS A 63 -11.96 -2.06 -5.32
N ALA A 64 -13.07 -1.38 -5.04
CA ALA A 64 -13.51 -1.03 -3.67
C ALA A 64 -14.82 -1.74 -3.29
N GLY A 65 -14.79 -3.08 -3.27
CA GLY A 65 -15.94 -3.93 -2.95
C GLY A 65 -16.32 -3.97 -1.47
N ARG A 66 -17.45 -4.62 -1.17
CA ARG A 66 -18.01 -4.73 0.20
C ARG A 66 -17.36 -5.79 1.09
N ARG A 67 -16.73 -6.81 0.49
CA ARG A 67 -16.07 -7.93 1.19
C ARG A 67 -14.57 -7.89 1.01
N THR A 68 -14.12 -7.51 -0.17
CA THR A 68 -12.71 -7.40 -0.53
C THR A 68 -12.47 -6.11 -1.30
N GLN A 69 -11.26 -5.58 -1.17
CA GLN A 69 -10.77 -4.45 -1.95
C GLN A 69 -9.42 -4.81 -2.59
N ALA A 70 -9.10 -4.15 -3.69
CA ALA A 70 -7.79 -4.19 -4.34
C ALA A 70 -7.32 -2.76 -4.61
N TRP A 71 -6.08 -2.45 -4.24
CA TRP A 71 -5.51 -1.12 -4.33
C TRP A 71 -4.14 -1.19 -5.00
N SER A 72 -3.89 -0.26 -5.92
CA SER A 72 -2.55 -0.03 -6.46
C SER A 72 -1.86 1.03 -5.64
N VAL A 73 -0.58 0.82 -5.32
CA VAL A 73 0.26 1.84 -4.69
C VAL A 73 1.48 2.09 -5.54
N VAL A 74 1.64 3.33 -6.00
CA VAL A 74 2.86 3.79 -6.68
C VAL A 74 3.76 4.44 -5.64
N VAL A 75 5.04 4.06 -5.63
CA VAL A 75 6.07 4.70 -4.80
C VAL A 75 7.01 5.49 -5.69
N ARG A 76 7.15 6.79 -5.42
CA ARG A 76 8.02 7.74 -6.14
C ARG A 76 9.15 8.22 -5.24
N ASP A 77 10.38 8.23 -5.75
CA ASP A 77 11.52 8.92 -5.14
C ASP A 77 11.40 10.40 -5.49
N ARG A 78 11.00 11.23 -4.52
CA ARG A 78 10.68 12.65 -4.73
C ARG A 78 11.89 13.45 -5.19
N GLY A 79 13.07 13.17 -4.64
CA GLY A 79 14.30 13.86 -5.00
C GLY A 79 14.77 13.57 -6.42
N ARG A 80 14.25 12.51 -7.05
CA ARG A 80 14.60 12.09 -8.42
C ARG A 80 13.43 12.05 -9.39
N ASP A 81 12.25 12.47 -8.95
CA ASP A 81 10.99 12.48 -9.68
C ASP A 81 10.75 11.22 -10.54
N ARG A 82 10.82 10.04 -9.89
CA ARG A 82 10.66 8.76 -10.60
C ARG A 82 10.05 7.68 -9.74
N GLU A 83 9.28 6.81 -10.37
CA GLU A 83 8.70 5.63 -9.73
C GLU A 83 9.78 4.58 -9.45
N VAL A 84 9.76 4.04 -8.24
CA VAL A 84 10.77 3.09 -7.74
C VAL A 84 10.17 1.74 -7.36
N ALA A 85 8.88 1.72 -7.00
CA ALA A 85 8.13 0.50 -6.77
C ALA A 85 6.65 0.68 -7.13
N LEU A 86 6.01 -0.42 -7.50
CA LEU A 86 4.58 -0.51 -7.72
C LEU A 86 4.06 -1.72 -6.96
N SER A 87 2.97 -1.55 -6.22
CA SER A 87 2.34 -2.63 -5.46
C SER A 87 0.87 -2.77 -5.84
N THR A 88 0.38 -4.00 -5.86
CA THR A 88 -1.05 -4.32 -5.79
C THR A 88 -1.32 -5.05 -4.50
N VAL A 89 -2.23 -4.52 -3.69
CA VAL A 89 -2.57 -5.05 -2.37
C VAL A 89 -4.05 -5.45 -2.38
N ARG A 90 -4.35 -6.70 -1.99
CA ARG A 90 -5.74 -7.10 -1.72
C ARG A 90 -6.00 -7.12 -0.24
N LEU A 91 -7.18 -6.66 0.13
CA LEU A 91 -7.61 -6.57 1.50
C LEU A 91 -9.01 -7.16 1.68
N MET A 92 -9.26 -7.75 2.85
CA MET A 92 -10.58 -8.12 3.31
C MET A 92 -11.16 -6.97 4.14
N VAL A 93 -12.44 -6.66 3.93
CA VAL A 93 -13.20 -5.75 4.79
C VAL A 93 -13.69 -6.54 6.00
N VAL A 94 -13.34 -6.07 7.19
CA VAL A 94 -13.82 -6.59 8.47
C VAL A 94 -14.83 -5.61 9.03
N ARG A 95 -16.02 -6.11 9.37
CA ARG A 95 -17.11 -5.31 9.93
C ARG A 95 -17.02 -5.19 11.44
N PRO A 96 -17.64 -4.17 12.04
CA PRO A 96 -17.76 -4.09 13.49
C PRO A 96 -18.36 -5.36 14.09
N GLY A 97 -17.71 -5.92 15.12
CA GLY A 97 -18.18 -7.11 15.83
C GLY A 97 -17.86 -8.44 15.18
N GLU A 98 -17.13 -8.47 14.06
CA GLU A 98 -16.60 -9.73 13.48
C GLU A 98 -15.32 -10.23 14.17
N ILE A 99 -14.77 -9.47 15.14
CA ILE A 99 -13.62 -9.84 15.99
C ILE A 99 -13.89 -9.39 17.42
#